data_AF-A0A0M8SKJ3-F1
#
_entry.id   AF-A0A0M8SKJ3-F1
#
_cell.length_a   1.000
_cell.length_b   1.000
_cell.length_c   1.000
_cell.angle_alpha   90.00
_cell.angle_beta   90.00
_cell.angle_gamma   90.00
#
_symmetry.space_group_name_H-M   'P 1'
#
loop_
_entity.id
_entity.type
_entity.pdbx_description
1 polymer ?
#
loop_
_entity_poly.entity_id
_entity_poly.type
_entity_poly.pdbx_seq_one_letter_code
_entity_poly.pdbx_strand_id
1 'polypeptide(L)'
;MGGAWWWVHARSAREVLETFAEVEVVDPPDAIERADRDLEEVDIDEPTMPPSLDQLRAARDAQRGRPGFGALAGRSIVHLRRRWDGEGDEPAIYLMEVGSDGRRLRQVELADDGTALKSSPDDWSFNPPVVDLYDPEWADKEIRPDEFEAAWLRARHVASEQ
;
A
#
# COMPACT_ATOMS: atom_id res chain seq x y z
N MET A 1 -13.36 1.99 6.38
CA MET A 1 -12.86 0.94 5.47
C MET A 1 -12.75 -0.35 6.27
N GLY A 2 -13.47 -1.40 5.87
CA GLY A 2 -13.41 -2.71 6.51
C GLY A 2 -12.40 -3.60 5.78
N GLY A 3 -11.59 -4.35 6.53
CA GLY A 3 -10.71 -5.39 5.99
C GLY A 3 -11.20 -6.77 6.45
N ALA A 4 -11.07 -7.77 5.59
CA ALA A 4 -11.30 -9.16 5.96
C ALA A 4 -9.97 -9.82 6.35
N TRP A 5 -10.01 -10.77 7.28
CA TRP A 5 -8.84 -11.39 7.89
C TRP A 5 -8.98 -12.90 7.83
N TRP A 6 -7.86 -13.57 7.56
CA TRP A 6 -7.73 -15.03 7.53
C TRP A 6 -6.42 -15.43 8.18
N TRP A 7 -6.38 -16.61 8.76
CA TRP A 7 -5.11 -17.28 9.05
C TRP A 7 -4.66 -17.99 7.77
N VAL A 8 -3.46 -17.65 7.29
CA VAL A 8 -2.91 -18.25 6.06
C VAL A 8 -1.69 -19.08 6.41
N HIS A 9 -1.76 -20.37 6.13
CA HIS A 9 -0.60 -21.27 6.20
C HIS A 9 0.21 -21.12 4.92
N ALA A 10 1.44 -20.62 5.05
CA ALA A 10 2.36 -20.40 3.97
C ALA A 10 3.81 -20.59 4.46
N ARG A 11 4.74 -20.78 3.54
CA ARG A 11 6.18 -20.94 3.80
C ARG A 11 6.84 -19.63 4.21
N SER A 12 6.27 -18.49 3.79
CA SER A 12 6.78 -17.16 4.13
C SER A 12 5.74 -16.06 3.85
N ALA A 13 5.90 -14.90 4.49
CA ALA A 13 5.12 -13.69 4.15
C ALA A 13 5.25 -13.30 2.67
N ARG A 14 6.44 -13.48 2.10
CA ARG A 14 6.70 -13.22 0.68
C ARG A 14 5.81 -14.06 -0.23
N GLU A 15 5.60 -15.34 0.10
CA GLU A 15 4.74 -16.22 -0.69
C GLU A 15 3.29 -15.75 -0.71
N VAL A 16 2.80 -15.24 0.43
CA VAL A 16 1.45 -14.67 0.53
C VAL A 16 1.34 -13.44 -0.38
N LEU A 17 2.30 -12.52 -0.34
CA LEU A 17 2.33 -11.32 -1.18
C LEU A 17 2.44 -11.66 -2.69
N GLU A 18 3.16 -12.71 -3.05
CA GLU A 18 3.30 -13.17 -4.45
C GLU A 18 2.07 -13.95 -4.96
N THR A 19 1.22 -14.41 -4.04
CA THR A 19 0.01 -15.21 -4.34
C THR A 19 -1.26 -14.35 -4.35
N PHE A 20 -1.40 -13.41 -3.43
CA PHE A 20 -2.60 -12.56 -3.31
C PHE A 20 -2.23 -11.09 -3.54
N ALA A 21 -3.05 -10.39 -4.32
CA ALA A 21 -2.93 -8.95 -4.54
C ALA A 21 -3.56 -8.17 -3.38
N GLU A 22 -3.10 -6.94 -3.14
CA GLU A 22 -3.74 -6.00 -2.20
C GLU A 22 -3.91 -6.52 -0.76
N VAL A 23 -3.03 -7.43 -0.31
CA VAL A 23 -3.03 -7.96 1.06
C VAL A 23 -1.91 -7.37 1.91
N GLU A 24 -2.18 -7.25 3.20
CA GLU A 24 -1.19 -7.02 4.24
C GLU A 24 -0.90 -8.35 4.94
N VAL A 25 0.39 -8.66 5.17
CA VAL A 25 0.78 -9.80 6.01
C VAL A 25 1.17 -9.29 7.39
N VAL A 26 0.52 -9.84 8.42
CA VAL A 26 0.85 -9.59 9.83
C VAL A 26 1.43 -10.87 10.41
N ASP A 27 2.76 -10.96 10.47
CA ASP A 27 3.52 -12.10 10.99
C ASP A 27 4.32 -11.90 12.30
N PRO A 28 4.38 -10.71 12.94
CA PRO A 28 5.06 -10.60 14.23
C PRO A 28 4.42 -11.54 15.28
N PRO A 29 5.21 -12.34 16.03
CA PRO A 29 4.66 -13.31 16.98
C PRO A 29 3.73 -12.68 18.01
N ASP A 30 4.05 -11.48 18.48
CA ASP A 30 3.24 -10.73 19.43
C ASP A 30 1.93 -10.20 18.82
N ALA A 31 1.90 -9.93 17.51
CA ALA A 31 0.67 -9.57 16.82
C ALA A 31 -0.23 -10.80 16.62
N ILE A 32 0.36 -11.95 16.30
CA ILE A 32 -0.33 -13.23 16.18
C ILE A 32 -0.92 -13.66 17.52
N GLU A 33 -0.14 -13.63 18.61
CA GLU A 33 -0.60 -14.00 19.95
C GLU A 33 -1.73 -13.10 20.45
N ARG A 34 -1.72 -11.81 20.11
CA ARG A 34 -2.79 -10.87 20.45
C ARG A 34 -4.02 -10.98 19.56
N ALA A 35 -3.89 -11.58 18.38
CA ALA A 35 -5.00 -11.83 17.48
C ALA A 35 -5.84 -13.00 18.03
N ASP A 36 -6.55 -12.75 19.13
CA ASP A 36 -7.59 -13.64 19.67
C ASP A 36 -8.83 -13.56 18.77
N ARG A 37 -8.71 -14.13 17.57
CA ARG A 37 -9.76 -14.11 16.55
C ARG A 37 -9.98 -15.53 16.03
N ASP A 38 -11.23 -15.98 16.13
CA ASP A 38 -11.77 -17.15 15.44
C ASP A 38 -11.90 -16.81 13.95
N LEU A 39 -10.75 -16.73 13.26
CA LEU A 39 -10.65 -16.49 11.83
C LEU A 39 -10.62 -17.82 11.09
N GLU A 40 -11.16 -17.81 9.88
CA GLU A 40 -11.02 -18.93 8.96
C GLU A 40 -9.53 -19.16 8.63
N GLU A 41 -9.09 -20.42 8.76
CA GLU A 41 -7.76 -20.87 8.40
C GLU A 41 -7.75 -21.43 6.97
N VAL A 42 -6.73 -21.07 6.21
CA VAL A 42 -6.58 -21.43 4.81
C VAL A 42 -5.14 -21.81 4.53
N ASP A 43 -4.92 -22.94 3.86
CA ASP A 43 -3.62 -23.28 3.30
C ASP A 43 -3.48 -22.64 1.90
N ILE A 44 -2.37 -21.96 1.67
CA ILE A 44 -2.12 -21.20 0.43
C ILE A 44 -2.21 -22.07 -0.83
N ASP A 45 -1.86 -23.35 -0.72
CA ASP A 45 -1.84 -24.30 -1.84
C ASP A 45 -3.21 -24.95 -2.10
N GLU A 46 -4.24 -24.65 -1.30
CA GLU A 46 -5.57 -25.21 -1.51
C GLU A 46 -6.15 -24.78 -2.88
N PRO A 47 -6.77 -25.71 -3.63
CA PRO A 47 -7.29 -25.45 -4.96
C PRO A 47 -8.54 -24.56 -4.92
N THR A 48 -9.17 -24.38 -3.76
CA THR A 48 -10.34 -23.52 -3.58
C THR A 48 -10.11 -22.61 -2.39
N MET A 49 -10.41 -21.32 -2.58
CA MET A 49 -10.24 -20.28 -1.58
C MET A 49 -11.58 -19.70 -1.17
N PRO A 50 -11.66 -19.05 0.01
CA PRO A 50 -12.76 -18.15 0.32
C PRO A 50 -12.95 -17.11 -0.82
N PRO A 51 -14.19 -16.73 -1.18
CA PRO A 51 -14.44 -15.92 -2.38
C PRO A 51 -13.64 -14.61 -2.48
N SER A 52 -13.34 -13.96 -1.35
CA SER A 52 -12.52 -12.75 -1.33
C SER A 52 -11.04 -13.05 -1.63
N LEU A 53 -10.45 -14.09 -1.02
CA LEU A 53 -9.08 -14.50 -1.30
C LEU A 53 -8.91 -15.03 -2.72
N ASP A 54 -9.93 -15.72 -3.26
CA ASP A 54 -9.93 -16.19 -4.65
C ASP A 54 -9.84 -15.03 -5.66
N GLN A 55 -10.58 -13.94 -5.41
CA GLN A 55 -10.50 -12.73 -6.24
C GLN A 55 -9.13 -12.07 -6.18
N LEU A 56 -8.53 -11.97 -4.99
CA LEU A 56 -7.19 -11.39 -4.82
C LEU A 56 -6.11 -12.25 -5.45
N ARG A 57 -6.27 -13.58 -5.43
CA ARG A 57 -5.42 -14.53 -6.14
C ARG A 57 -5.52 -14.36 -7.65
N ALA A 58 -6.74 -14.31 -8.19
CA ALA A 58 -6.97 -14.10 -9.61
C ALA A 58 -6.40 -12.74 -10.09
N ALA A 59 -6.54 -11.68 -9.28
CA ALA A 59 -5.94 -10.38 -9.55
C ALA A 59 -4.41 -10.46 -9.62
N ARG A 60 -3.77 -11.13 -8.65
CA ARG A 60 -2.31 -11.33 -8.65
C ARG A 60 -1.84 -12.15 -9.85
N ASP A 61 -2.57 -13.19 -10.21
CA ASP A 61 -2.26 -14.02 -11.39
C ASP A 61 -2.30 -13.20 -12.69
N ALA A 62 -3.29 -12.31 -12.83
CA ALA A 62 -3.39 -11.38 -13.96
C ALA A 62 -2.24 -10.36 -14.00
N GLN A 63 -1.70 -9.97 -12.84
CA GLN A 63 -0.56 -9.06 -12.74
C GLN A 63 0.77 -9.74 -13.08
N ARG A 64 0.96 -11.03 -12.74
CA ARG A 64 2.25 -11.73 -12.80
C ARG A 64 2.92 -11.71 -14.19
N GLY A 65 2.12 -11.71 -15.26
CA GLY A 65 2.61 -11.65 -16.64
C GLY A 65 2.82 -10.24 -17.20
N ARG A 66 2.44 -9.18 -16.47
CA ARG A 66 2.53 -7.80 -16.94
C ARG A 66 3.96 -7.25 -16.74
N PRO A 67 4.46 -6.43 -17.67
CA PRO A 67 5.69 -5.65 -17.44
C PRO A 67 5.56 -4.83 -16.16
N GLY A 68 6.62 -4.78 -15.36
CA GLY A 68 6.65 -4.03 -14.10
C GLY A 68 6.17 -4.82 -12.87
N PHE A 69 5.69 -6.05 -13.04
CA PHE A 69 5.30 -6.90 -11.89
C PHE A 69 6.47 -7.06 -10.91
N GLY A 70 6.24 -6.75 -9.64
CA GLY A 70 7.28 -6.85 -8.61
C GLY A 70 8.45 -5.88 -8.77
N ALA A 71 8.38 -4.88 -9.67
CA ALA A 71 9.51 -3.97 -9.91
C ALA A 71 9.87 -3.13 -8.68
N LEU A 72 8.91 -2.89 -7.80
CA LEU A 72 9.11 -2.13 -6.57
C LEU A 72 9.31 -3.04 -5.33
N ALA A 73 9.01 -4.33 -5.45
CA ALA A 73 9.08 -5.27 -4.34
C ALA A 73 10.53 -5.46 -3.83
N GLY A 74 10.68 -5.51 -2.51
CA GLY A 74 11.98 -5.67 -1.84
C GLY A 74 12.84 -4.40 -1.75
N ARG A 75 12.36 -3.26 -2.26
CA ARG A 75 13.03 -1.96 -2.08
C ARG A 75 12.67 -1.38 -0.72
N SER A 76 13.64 -0.75 -0.06
CA SER A 76 13.44 -0.15 1.26
C SER A 76 12.56 1.10 1.25
N ILE A 77 12.74 1.94 0.21
CA ILE A 77 11.99 3.18 0.01
C ILE A 77 11.71 3.33 -1.48
N VAL A 78 10.48 3.74 -1.80
CA VAL A 78 10.07 4.15 -3.15
C VAL A 78 9.35 5.49 -3.09
N HIS A 79 9.53 6.32 -4.12
CA HIS A 79 8.85 7.60 -4.27
C HIS A 79 7.89 7.52 -5.45
N LEU A 80 6.62 7.83 -5.21
CA LEU A 80 5.53 7.60 -6.16
C LEU A 80 4.71 8.86 -6.38
N ARG A 81 4.13 8.98 -7.57
CA ARG A 81 3.18 10.04 -7.96
C ARG A 81 1.85 9.43 -8.40
N ARG A 82 0.77 9.81 -7.73
CA ARG A 82 -0.59 9.41 -8.06
C ARG A 82 -1.47 10.64 -8.25
N ARG A 83 -2.24 10.66 -9.34
CA ARG A 83 -3.35 11.61 -9.48
C ARG A 83 -4.57 11.06 -8.76
N TRP A 84 -5.24 11.91 -8.01
CA TRP A 84 -6.54 11.69 -7.42
C TRP A 84 -7.54 12.58 -8.13
N ASP A 85 -8.60 11.98 -8.68
CA ASP A 85 -9.59 12.70 -9.49
C ASP A 85 -10.77 13.23 -8.67
N GLY A 86 -10.70 13.16 -7.33
CA GLY A 86 -11.61 13.91 -6.47
C GLY A 86 -13.02 13.34 -6.35
N GLU A 87 -13.18 12.04 -6.05
CA GLU A 87 -14.50 11.50 -5.69
C GLU A 87 -14.99 12.09 -4.34
N GLY A 88 -15.52 13.31 -4.38
CA GLY A 88 -16.02 14.07 -3.22
C GLY A 88 -15.13 15.22 -2.75
N ASP A 89 -13.89 15.32 -3.26
CA ASP A 89 -12.88 16.33 -2.91
C ASP A 89 -12.29 16.99 -4.17
N GLU A 90 -11.49 18.04 -4.02
CA GLU A 90 -10.79 18.64 -5.16
C GLU A 90 -9.74 17.67 -5.73
N PRO A 91 -9.59 17.58 -7.07
CA PRO A 91 -8.52 16.79 -7.68
C PRO A 91 -7.14 17.25 -7.17
N ALA A 92 -6.28 16.28 -6.87
CA ALA A 92 -4.95 16.56 -6.35
C ALA A 92 -3.92 15.57 -6.89
N ILE A 93 -2.66 15.97 -6.85
CA ILE A 93 -1.53 15.07 -7.09
C ILE A 93 -0.92 14.70 -5.74
N TYR A 94 -0.93 13.41 -5.43
CA TYR A 94 -0.22 12.85 -4.29
C TYR A 94 1.17 12.40 -4.69
N LEU A 95 2.17 12.98 -4.04
CA LEU A 95 3.53 12.44 -4.01
C LEU A 95 3.68 11.67 -2.71
N MET A 96 4.14 10.43 -2.77
CA MET A 96 4.24 9.54 -1.61
C MET A 96 5.66 8.99 -1.50
N GLU A 97 6.25 9.06 -0.31
CA GLU A 97 7.34 8.19 0.08
C GLU A 97 6.76 6.98 0.79
N VAL A 98 7.11 5.79 0.30
CA VAL A 98 6.51 4.53 0.72
C VAL A 98 7.60 3.57 1.17
N GLY A 99 7.37 2.93 2.32
CA GLY A 99 8.27 1.92 2.88
C GLY A 99 8.14 0.57 2.18
N SER A 100 9.02 -0.36 2.54
CA SER A 100 9.04 -1.73 1.99
C SER A 100 7.79 -2.55 2.26
N ASP A 101 6.92 -2.12 3.17
CA ASP A 101 5.65 -2.74 3.53
C ASP A 101 4.44 -2.09 2.83
N GLY A 102 4.66 -1.14 1.93
CA GLY A 102 3.60 -0.45 1.20
C GLY A 102 2.92 0.68 1.98
N ARG A 103 3.34 0.97 3.22
CA ARG A 103 2.82 2.10 4.00
C ARG A 103 3.47 3.41 3.60
N ARG A 104 2.71 4.49 3.68
CA ARG A 104 3.26 5.85 3.51
C ARG A 104 4.15 6.18 4.71
N LEU A 105 5.33 6.72 4.42
CA LEU A 105 6.21 7.35 5.39
C LEU A 105 6.07 8.87 5.35
N ARG A 106 5.83 9.44 4.16
CA ARG A 106 5.58 10.87 3.96
C ARG A 106 4.67 11.04 2.75
N GLN A 107 3.83 12.07 2.77
CA GLN A 107 3.00 12.43 1.63
C GLN A 107 3.06 13.95 1.40
N VAL A 108 3.06 14.35 0.13
CA VAL A 108 2.77 15.72 -0.30
C VAL A 108 1.54 15.68 -1.20
N GLU A 109 0.52 16.45 -0.83
CA GLU A 109 -0.63 16.73 -1.66
C GLU A 109 -0.40 18.05 -2.40
N LEU A 110 -0.54 18.04 -3.71
CA LEU A 110 -0.44 19.21 -4.58
C LEU A 110 -1.82 19.48 -5.18
N ALA A 111 -2.45 20.56 -4.76
CA ALA A 111 -3.70 21.05 -5.30
C ALA A 111 -3.46 21.85 -6.59
N ASP A 112 -4.50 21.95 -7.42
CA ASP A 112 -4.44 22.66 -8.71
C ASP A 112 -4.21 24.19 -8.55
N ASP A 113 -4.53 24.75 -7.38
CA ASP A 113 -4.28 26.15 -7.02
C ASP A 113 -2.80 26.45 -6.68
N GLY A 114 -1.94 25.43 -6.70
CA GLY A 114 -0.53 25.51 -6.34
C GLY A 114 -0.25 25.35 -4.84
N THR A 115 -1.27 25.11 -4.02
CA THR A 115 -1.12 24.77 -2.61
C THR A 115 -0.47 23.39 -2.49
N ALA A 116 0.53 23.29 -1.61
CA ALA A 116 1.23 22.06 -1.31
C ALA A 116 1.17 21.77 0.19
N LEU A 117 0.53 20.66 0.56
CA LEU A 117 0.38 20.23 1.95
C LEU A 117 1.18 18.95 2.18
N LYS A 118 1.86 18.86 3.32
CA LYS A 118 2.61 17.66 3.72
C LYS A 118 2.05 17.01 4.98
N SER A 119 2.05 15.69 4.96
CA SER A 119 1.65 14.84 6.08
C SER A 119 2.62 13.68 6.28
N SER A 120 2.64 13.19 7.51
CA SER A 120 3.49 12.14 8.05
C SER A 120 2.64 11.11 8.80
N PRO A 121 3.21 10.00 9.30
CA PRO A 121 2.46 8.97 10.00
C PRO A 121 1.73 9.50 11.24
N ASP A 122 2.26 10.55 11.87
CA ASP A 122 1.65 11.19 13.04
C ASP A 122 0.35 11.94 12.70
N ASP A 123 0.13 12.26 11.41
CA ASP A 123 -1.07 12.96 10.92
C ASP A 123 -2.21 12.01 10.53
N TRP A 124 -1.99 10.69 10.50
CA TRP A 124 -2.97 9.71 10.07
C TRP A 124 -3.44 8.84 11.25
N SER A 125 -4.73 8.88 11.55
CA SER A 125 -5.33 8.01 12.58
C SER A 125 -5.16 6.51 12.29
N PHE A 126 -5.01 6.15 11.02
CA PHE A 126 -4.71 4.80 10.57
C PHE A 126 -3.92 4.86 9.25
N ASN A 127 -2.82 4.12 9.17
CA ASN A 127 -1.92 4.13 8.00
C ASN A 127 -1.73 2.73 7.41
N PRO A 128 -2.76 2.11 6.79
CA PRO A 128 -2.63 0.80 6.16
C PRO A 128 -1.63 0.85 5.00
N PRO A 129 -1.09 -0.29 4.54
CA PRO A 129 -0.44 -0.35 3.24
C PRO A 129 -1.41 0.18 2.18
N VAL A 130 -0.95 1.15 1.39
CA VAL A 130 -1.76 1.75 0.32
C VAL A 130 -1.15 1.55 -1.06
N VAL A 131 0.02 0.95 -1.09
CA VAL A 131 0.74 0.57 -2.30
C VAL A 131 1.09 -0.90 -2.20
N ASP A 132 0.53 -1.70 -3.11
CA ASP A 132 0.98 -3.06 -3.36
C ASP A 132 2.26 -2.99 -4.22
N LEU A 133 3.42 -3.24 -3.62
CA LEU A 133 4.72 -3.13 -4.32
C LEU A 133 4.92 -4.20 -5.42
N TYR A 134 4.07 -5.22 -5.47
CA TYR A 134 4.05 -6.19 -6.55
C TYR A 134 3.16 -5.79 -7.72
N ASP A 135 2.23 -4.86 -7.51
CA ASP A 135 1.32 -4.40 -8.57
C ASP A 135 2.09 -3.56 -9.62
N PRO A 136 2.12 -4.02 -10.89
CA PRO A 136 2.83 -3.35 -11.98
C PRO A 136 2.37 -1.91 -12.22
N GLU A 137 1.16 -1.52 -11.82
CA GLU A 137 0.65 -0.17 -12.07
C GLU A 137 1.39 0.91 -11.29
N TRP A 138 2.07 0.53 -10.20
CA TRP A 138 2.91 1.46 -9.44
C TRP A 138 4.27 1.71 -10.07
N ALA A 139 4.76 0.79 -10.91
CA ALA A 139 6.07 0.96 -11.56
C ALA A 139 6.12 2.21 -12.44
N ASP A 140 5.04 2.48 -13.19
CA ASP A 140 4.93 3.67 -14.05
C ASP A 140 4.69 4.97 -13.27
N LYS A 141 4.48 4.87 -11.96
CA LYS A 141 4.21 6.01 -11.07
C LYS A 141 5.45 6.41 -10.27
N GLU A 142 6.57 5.71 -10.46
CA GLU A 142 7.83 6.04 -9.78
C GLU A 142 8.36 7.41 -10.20
N ILE A 143 8.72 8.22 -9.21
CA ILE A 143 9.40 9.50 -9.39
C ILE A 143 10.78 9.45 -8.76
N ARG A 144 11.62 10.43 -9.10
CA ARG A 144 12.95 10.54 -8.49
C ARG A 144 12.84 11.00 -7.04
N PRO A 145 13.71 10.52 -6.14
CA PRO A 145 13.79 11.01 -4.76
C PRO A 145 13.92 12.54 -4.67
N ASP A 146 14.76 13.14 -5.53
CA ASP A 146 14.97 14.59 -5.55
C ASP A 146 13.69 15.39 -5.91
N GLU A 147 12.82 14.83 -6.75
CA GLU A 147 11.54 15.44 -7.09
C GLU A 147 10.62 15.48 -5.86
N PHE A 148 10.56 14.37 -5.12
CA PHE A 148 9.81 14.27 -3.87
C PHE A 148 10.35 15.23 -2.81
N GLU A 149 11.66 15.22 -2.54
CA GLU A 149 12.27 16.07 -1.52
C GLU A 149 12.09 17.55 -1.81
N ALA A 150 12.21 17.95 -3.08
CA ALA A 150 11.99 19.33 -3.48
C ALA A 150 10.53 19.76 -3.21
N ALA A 151 9.54 18.89 -3.42
CA ALA A 151 8.15 19.16 -3.08
C ALA A 151 7.95 19.21 -1.56
N TRP A 152 8.51 18.26 -0.82
CA TRP A 152 8.43 18.16 0.64
C TRP A 152 8.95 19.40 1.36
N LEU A 153 10.08 19.95 0.90
CA LEU A 153 10.68 21.16 1.47
C LEU A 153 9.84 22.43 1.23
N ARG A 154 9.10 22.48 0.11
CA ARG A 154 8.22 23.62 -0.23
C ARG A 154 6.84 23.53 0.42
N ALA A 155 6.37 22.31 0.68
CA ALA A 155 5.05 22.06 1.23
C ALA A 155 4.92 22.55 2.68
N ARG A 156 3.75 23.13 2.98
CA ARG A 156 3.36 23.51 4.34
C ARG A 156 2.82 22.29 5.07
N HIS A 157 3.07 22.19 6.36
CA HIS A 157 2.46 21.12 7.15
C HIS A 157 0.94 21.27 7.13
N VAL A 158 0.20 20.17 7.05
CA VAL A 158 -1.23 20.19 7.35
C VAL A 158 -1.36 20.76 8.77
N ALA A 159 -1.98 21.92 8.90
CA ALA A 159 -2.27 22.46 10.22
C ALA A 159 -3.34 21.57 10.83
N SER A 160 -3.08 20.98 11.99
CA SER A 160 -4.10 20.31 12.77
C SER A 160 -5.20 21.33 13.06
N GLU A 161 -6.37 21.19 12.44
CA GLU A 161 -7.55 21.92 12.89
C GLU A 161 -7.82 21.45 14.33
N GLN A 162 -7.66 22.37 15.29
CA GLN A 162 -8.05 22.19 16.69
C GLN A 162 -9.53 22.45 16.88
#